data_AF-A0A8C8WXR1-F1
#
_entry.id   AF-A0A8C8WXR1-F1
#
_cell.length_a   1.000
_cell.length_b   1.000
_cell.length_c   1.000
_cell.angle_alpha   90.00
_cell.angle_beta   90.00
_cell.angle_gamma   90.00
#
_symmetry.space_group_name_H-M   'P 1'
#
loop_
_entity.id
_entity.type
_entity.pdbx_description
1 polymer ?
#
loop_
_entity_poly.entity_id
_entity_poly.type
_entity_poly.pdbx_seq_one_letter_code
_entity_poly.pdbx_strand_id
1 'polypeptide(L)'
;MSDHGDVSLPPEDRVRALSQMGSAVEINEDIPPRRYFRSGVEIIRMASIYSEEGNIEHAFILYNKYITLFIEKLPKHRDYKLAVIPEKKDTVKKLKEIAFPKAEELKAELLKRYTKEYTEYNEEKKREAEELARNVAIQQELEKERQRVAQQKQQQLEQEQFHAFEEMIRNQELEKERLKIVQEFGKVDPGLGGPLVPDLEKPSPDVFPAVPATSTQPADCNTAGRPAKPPVVDRSLKPGALSNSESIRLDSHVPGAAPGLAYPKSSYNRRTAPCGGAWEALPAVPPVSQCQHCPGSRDMWNSLWKTDEE
;
A
#
# COMPACT_ATOMS: atom_id res chain seq x y z
N MET A 1 17.92 -11.34 -17.46
CA MET A 1 17.08 -12.55 -17.20
C MET A 1 15.86 -12.45 -18.09
N SER A 2 15.15 -13.54 -18.38
CA SER A 2 14.05 -13.51 -19.35
C SER A 2 12.76 -12.99 -18.73
N ASP A 3 12.23 -11.90 -19.26
CA ASP A 3 11.13 -11.11 -18.67
C ASP A 3 9.72 -11.72 -18.85
N HIS A 4 9.56 -12.88 -19.50
CA HIS A 4 8.24 -13.45 -19.77
C HIS A 4 7.43 -13.80 -18.50
N GLY A 5 8.10 -13.95 -17.35
CA GLY A 5 7.46 -14.19 -16.05
C GLY A 5 6.96 -12.93 -15.32
N ASP A 6 7.30 -11.72 -15.77
CA ASP A 6 6.84 -10.49 -15.11
C ASP A 6 5.42 -10.11 -15.55
N VAL A 7 4.46 -10.26 -14.65
CA VAL A 7 3.04 -9.92 -14.87
C VAL A 7 2.77 -8.41 -14.99
N SER A 8 3.74 -7.56 -14.65
CA SER A 8 3.66 -6.10 -14.82
C SER A 8 3.96 -5.63 -16.25
N LEU A 9 4.46 -6.52 -17.12
CA LEU A 9 4.77 -6.21 -18.51
C LEU A 9 3.60 -6.49 -19.48
N PRO A 10 3.53 -5.76 -20.61
CA PRO A 10 2.55 -6.03 -21.67
C PRO A 10 2.57 -7.48 -22.16
N PRO A 11 1.41 -8.12 -22.40
CA PRO A 11 1.31 -9.49 -22.89
C PRO A 11 2.13 -9.77 -24.15
N GLU A 12 2.16 -8.81 -25.07
CA GLU A 12 2.88 -8.88 -26.33
C GLU A 12 4.40 -8.99 -26.13
N ASP A 13 4.96 -8.30 -25.14
CA ASP A 13 6.40 -8.27 -24.87
C ASP A 13 6.86 -9.51 -24.10
N ARG A 14 6.02 -10.03 -23.19
CA ARG A 14 6.23 -11.35 -22.59
C ARG A 14 6.26 -12.47 -23.65
N VAL A 15 5.35 -12.44 -24.63
CA VAL A 15 5.35 -13.36 -25.78
C VAL A 15 6.54 -13.10 -26.71
N ARG A 16 6.94 -11.85 -26.93
CA ARG A 16 8.13 -11.46 -27.72
C ARG A 16 9.40 -12.07 -27.13
N ALA A 17 9.56 -12.05 -25.80
CA ALA A 17 10.69 -12.66 -25.10
C ALA A 17 10.74 -14.19 -25.33
N LEU A 18 9.61 -14.89 -25.28
CA LEU A 18 9.54 -16.32 -25.63
C LEU A 18 9.93 -16.58 -27.09
N SER A 19 9.47 -15.76 -28.04
CA SER A 19 9.89 -15.85 -29.44
C SER A 19 11.39 -15.60 -29.63
N GLN A 20 12.01 -14.69 -28.86
CA GLN A 20 13.46 -14.46 -28.87
C GLN A 20 14.23 -15.66 -28.31
N MET A 21 13.73 -16.29 -27.25
CA MET A 21 14.29 -17.54 -26.72
C MET A 21 14.16 -18.71 -27.71
N GLY A 22 13.09 -18.72 -28.51
CA GLY A 22 12.92 -19.66 -29.62
C GLY A 22 13.90 -19.40 -30.78
N SER A 23 14.13 -18.14 -31.16
CA SER A 23 14.98 -17.79 -32.30
C SER A 23 16.49 -17.83 -32.02
N ALA A 24 16.89 -17.99 -30.75
CA ALA A 24 18.27 -18.23 -30.30
C ALA A 24 18.77 -19.64 -30.70
N VAL A 25 19.03 -19.81 -32.00
CA VAL A 25 19.53 -21.04 -32.63
C VAL A 25 20.76 -20.72 -33.46
N GLU A 26 21.92 -21.18 -33.00
CA GLU A 26 23.16 -21.14 -33.76
C GLU A 26 23.43 -22.47 -34.46
N ILE A 27 24.15 -22.41 -35.58
CA ILE A 27 24.52 -23.56 -36.40
C ILE A 27 26.03 -23.58 -36.56
N ASN A 28 26.64 -24.72 -36.25
CA ASN A 28 28.03 -24.99 -36.58
C ASN A 28 28.10 -25.53 -38.03
N GLU A 29 28.91 -24.87 -38.86
CA GLU A 29 29.13 -25.20 -40.28
C GLU A 29 29.99 -26.46 -40.51
N ASP A 30 30.69 -26.95 -39.48
CA ASP A 30 31.43 -28.22 -39.52
C ASP A 30 30.51 -29.44 -39.35
N ILE A 31 29.22 -29.22 -39.03
CA ILE A 31 28.24 -30.28 -38.77
C ILE A 31 27.33 -30.45 -40.00
N PRO A 32 27.43 -31.57 -40.75
CA PRO A 32 26.67 -31.74 -42.00
C PRO A 32 25.16 -31.48 -41.83
N PRO A 33 24.51 -30.67 -42.71
CA PRO A 33 23.13 -30.21 -42.53
C PRO A 33 22.11 -31.30 -42.19
N ARG A 34 22.27 -32.49 -42.76
CA ARG A 34 21.43 -33.68 -42.51
C ARG A 34 21.39 -34.12 -41.04
N ARG A 35 22.38 -33.76 -40.21
CA ARG A 35 22.35 -34.02 -38.75
C ARG A 35 21.26 -33.18 -38.07
N TYR A 36 21.14 -31.90 -38.42
CA TYR A 36 20.10 -31.02 -37.88
C TYR A 36 18.69 -31.50 -38.21
N PHE A 37 18.46 -32.04 -39.42
CA PHE A 37 17.19 -32.69 -39.78
C PHE A 37 16.80 -33.84 -38.85
N ARG A 38 17.77 -34.61 -38.35
CA ARG A 38 17.51 -35.69 -37.38
C ARG A 38 17.30 -35.15 -35.97
N SER A 39 18.12 -34.19 -35.54
CA SER A 39 17.94 -33.51 -34.24
C SER A 39 16.60 -32.79 -34.14
N GLY A 40 16.10 -32.22 -35.25
CA GLY A 40 14.80 -31.56 -35.32
C GLY A 40 13.60 -32.45 -35.00
N VAL A 41 13.70 -33.77 -35.26
CA VAL A 41 12.66 -34.75 -34.90
C VAL A 41 12.43 -34.75 -33.39
N GLU A 42 13.49 -34.61 -32.59
CA GLU A 42 13.40 -34.55 -31.13
C GLU A 42 12.89 -33.20 -30.64
N ILE A 43 13.28 -32.09 -31.29
CA ILE A 43 12.78 -30.74 -30.96
C ILE A 43 11.25 -30.70 -31.11
N ILE A 44 10.70 -31.19 -32.24
CA ILE A 44 9.25 -31.19 -32.44
C ILE A 44 8.53 -32.21 -31.55
N ARG A 45 9.14 -33.38 -31.26
CA ARG A 45 8.60 -34.36 -30.30
C ARG A 45 8.44 -33.75 -28.90
N MET A 46 9.47 -33.07 -28.41
CA MET A 46 9.42 -32.40 -27.10
C MET A 46 8.47 -31.19 -27.11
N ALA A 47 8.35 -30.46 -28.22
CA ALA A 47 7.36 -29.39 -28.36
C ALA A 47 5.91 -29.89 -28.24
N SER A 48 5.61 -31.08 -28.77
CA SER A 48 4.30 -31.73 -28.59
C SER A 48 4.09 -32.17 -27.14
N ILE A 49 5.07 -32.80 -26.49
CA ILE A 49 4.97 -33.24 -25.09
C ILE A 49 4.69 -32.06 -24.15
N TYR A 50 5.46 -30.97 -24.23
CA TYR A 50 5.19 -29.79 -23.39
C TYR A 50 3.83 -29.14 -23.70
N SER A 51 3.30 -29.28 -24.92
CA SER A 51 1.96 -28.81 -25.27
C SER A 51 0.86 -29.69 -24.66
N GLU A 52 1.09 -31.00 -24.54
CA GLU A 52 0.19 -31.97 -23.91
C GLU A 52 0.22 -31.86 -22.37
N GLU A 53 1.39 -31.54 -21.79
CA GLU A 53 1.58 -31.22 -20.37
C GLU A 53 1.01 -29.84 -19.95
N GLY A 54 0.55 -29.02 -20.90
CA GLY A 54 0.05 -27.66 -20.64
C GLY A 54 1.14 -26.59 -20.39
N ASN A 55 2.41 -26.95 -20.54
CA ASN A 55 3.57 -26.05 -20.48
C ASN A 55 3.73 -25.29 -21.82
N ILE A 56 2.74 -24.44 -22.11
CA ILE A 56 2.62 -23.74 -23.39
C ILE A 56 3.80 -22.79 -23.68
N GLU A 57 4.49 -22.29 -22.65
CA GLU A 57 5.68 -21.44 -22.81
C GLU A 57 6.84 -22.22 -23.45
N HIS A 58 7.17 -23.39 -22.88
CA HIS A 58 8.25 -24.24 -23.38
C HIS A 58 7.88 -24.89 -24.72
N ALA A 59 6.62 -25.27 -24.90
CA ALA A 59 6.10 -25.73 -26.19
C ALA A 59 6.29 -24.66 -27.27
N PHE A 60 5.85 -23.41 -27.01
CA PHE A 60 5.98 -22.30 -27.94
C PHE A 60 7.44 -21.97 -28.26
N ILE A 61 8.33 -21.93 -27.26
CA ILE A 61 9.78 -21.78 -27.47
C ILE A 61 10.29 -22.85 -28.44
N LEU A 62 9.96 -24.13 -28.22
CA LEU A 62 10.48 -25.23 -29.05
C LEU A 62 9.87 -25.27 -30.46
N TYR A 63 8.60 -24.92 -30.66
CA TYR A 63 8.04 -24.78 -32.01
C TYR A 63 8.70 -23.62 -32.77
N ASN A 64 8.90 -22.45 -32.14
CA ASN A 64 9.68 -21.36 -32.74
C ASN A 64 11.11 -21.81 -33.05
N LYS A 65 11.77 -22.55 -32.13
CA LYS A 65 13.12 -23.09 -32.30
C LYS A 65 13.25 -24.04 -33.50
N TYR A 66 12.28 -24.94 -33.66
CA TYR A 66 12.19 -25.85 -34.81
C TYR A 66 12.01 -25.07 -36.11
N ILE A 67 11.14 -24.07 -36.13
CA ILE A 67 10.88 -23.25 -37.33
C ILE A 67 12.13 -22.41 -37.68
N THR A 68 12.66 -21.61 -36.75
CA THR A 68 13.86 -20.80 -36.98
C THR A 68 15.04 -21.64 -37.45
N LEU A 69 15.25 -22.83 -36.88
CA LEU A 69 16.28 -23.78 -37.33
C LEU A 69 16.13 -24.09 -38.83
N PHE A 70 14.97 -24.58 -39.28
CA PHE A 70 14.82 -25.07 -40.66
C PHE A 70 14.52 -23.99 -41.70
N ILE A 71 13.99 -22.83 -41.28
CA ILE A 71 13.60 -21.73 -42.16
C ILE A 71 14.71 -20.66 -42.26
N GLU A 72 15.23 -20.20 -41.12
CA GLU A 72 16.04 -18.97 -41.08
C GLU A 72 17.53 -19.24 -40.92
N LYS A 73 17.92 -20.33 -40.24
CA LYS A 73 19.32 -20.65 -39.96
C LYS A 73 19.89 -21.68 -40.93
N LEU A 74 19.32 -22.88 -41.01
CA LEU A 74 19.89 -24.02 -41.74
C LEU A 74 20.03 -23.80 -43.25
N PRO A 75 19.13 -23.06 -43.94
CA PRO A 75 19.31 -22.72 -45.35
C PRO A 75 20.53 -21.84 -45.66
N LYS A 76 21.12 -21.18 -44.65
CA LYS A 76 22.33 -20.35 -44.79
C LYS A 76 23.64 -21.15 -44.69
N HIS A 77 23.59 -22.39 -44.20
CA HIS A 77 24.77 -23.25 -44.03
C HIS A 77 25.44 -23.56 -45.38
N ARG A 78 26.76 -23.41 -45.48
CA ARG A 78 27.59 -23.65 -46.69
C ARG A 78 27.12 -24.83 -47.57
N ASP A 79 27.06 -26.03 -47.00
CA ASP A 79 26.73 -27.26 -47.73
C ASP A 79 25.24 -27.51 -47.95
N TYR A 80 24.33 -26.65 -47.47
CA TYR A 80 22.88 -26.92 -47.51
C TYR A 80 22.34 -27.12 -48.95
N LYS A 81 22.91 -26.41 -49.92
CA LYS A 81 22.57 -26.55 -51.35
C LYS A 81 23.19 -27.79 -52.00
N LEU A 82 24.25 -28.35 -51.42
CA LEU A 82 24.99 -29.52 -51.93
C LEU A 82 24.52 -30.83 -51.26
N ALA A 83 23.94 -30.76 -50.06
CA ALA A 83 23.53 -31.91 -49.29
C ALA A 83 22.26 -32.58 -49.84
N VAL A 84 22.36 -33.87 -50.17
CA VAL A 84 21.18 -34.71 -50.47
C VAL A 84 20.51 -35.13 -49.15
N ILE A 85 19.35 -34.52 -48.86
CA ILE A 85 18.63 -34.69 -47.59
C ILE A 85 17.23 -35.29 -47.89
N PRO A 86 17.06 -36.63 -47.88
CA PRO A 86 15.75 -37.24 -48.09
C PRO A 86 14.74 -36.89 -46.98
N GLU A 87 15.22 -36.59 -45.77
CA GLU A 87 14.40 -36.14 -44.64
C GLU A 87 13.72 -34.75 -44.87
N LYS A 88 14.17 -33.97 -45.88
CA LYS A 88 13.70 -32.59 -46.13
C LYS A 88 12.20 -32.53 -46.44
N LYS A 89 11.65 -33.48 -47.21
CA LYS A 89 10.23 -33.48 -47.60
C LYS A 89 9.28 -33.67 -46.40
N ASP A 90 9.62 -34.58 -45.50
CA ASP A 90 8.84 -34.80 -44.26
C ASP A 90 8.98 -33.61 -43.29
N THR A 91 10.17 -33.02 -43.20
CA THR A 91 10.41 -31.83 -42.37
C THR A 91 9.60 -30.61 -42.85
N VAL A 92 9.54 -30.37 -44.17
CA VAL A 92 8.68 -29.32 -44.75
C VAL A 92 7.19 -29.60 -44.51
N LYS A 93 6.75 -30.86 -44.59
CA LYS A 93 5.38 -31.23 -44.20
C LYS A 93 5.14 -30.92 -42.72
N LYS A 94 6.02 -31.35 -41.81
CA LYS A 94 5.89 -31.10 -40.36
C LYS A 94 5.93 -29.61 -39.99
N LEU A 95 6.66 -28.79 -40.76
CA LEU A 95 6.59 -27.34 -40.64
C LEU A 95 5.17 -26.83 -40.95
N LYS A 96 4.65 -27.13 -42.16
CA LYS A 96 3.33 -26.66 -42.63
C LYS A 96 2.15 -27.20 -41.81
N GLU A 97 2.10 -28.50 -41.57
CA GLU A 97 0.94 -29.18 -40.98
C GLU A 97 0.91 -29.17 -39.43
N ILE A 98 2.05 -28.92 -38.76
CA ILE A 98 2.16 -29.05 -37.30
C ILE A 98 2.80 -27.81 -36.67
N ALA A 99 4.02 -27.45 -37.07
CA ALA A 99 4.79 -26.45 -36.34
C ALA A 99 4.23 -25.02 -36.47
N PHE A 100 3.86 -24.57 -37.68
CA PHE A 100 3.23 -23.25 -37.85
C PHE A 100 1.85 -23.19 -37.14
N PRO A 101 0.91 -24.15 -37.35
CA PRO A 101 -0.38 -24.13 -36.64
C PRO A 101 -0.25 -24.15 -35.12
N LYS A 102 0.60 -25.03 -34.55
CA LYS A 102 0.81 -25.07 -33.10
C LYS A 102 1.52 -23.83 -32.55
N ALA A 103 2.44 -23.22 -33.29
CA ALA A 103 3.02 -21.94 -32.89
C ALA A 103 1.97 -20.81 -32.84
N GLU A 104 1.03 -20.75 -33.79
CA GLU A 104 -0.04 -19.73 -33.79
C GLU A 104 -1.10 -20.00 -32.70
N GLU A 105 -1.51 -21.25 -32.51
CA GLU A 105 -2.42 -21.69 -31.43
C GLU A 105 -1.86 -21.33 -30.04
N LEU A 106 -0.61 -21.71 -29.75
CA LEU A 106 0.05 -21.43 -28.48
C LEU A 106 0.29 -19.92 -28.29
N LYS A 107 0.59 -19.17 -29.36
CA LYS A 107 0.70 -17.70 -29.29
C LYS A 107 -0.62 -17.05 -28.87
N ALA A 108 -1.75 -17.52 -29.41
CA ALA A 108 -3.07 -17.02 -29.04
C ALA A 108 -3.42 -17.37 -27.57
N GLU A 109 -3.07 -18.57 -27.10
CA GLU A 109 -3.29 -18.95 -25.69
C GLU A 109 -2.39 -18.16 -24.73
N LEU A 110 -1.10 -17.99 -25.05
CA LEU A 110 -0.16 -17.17 -24.27
C LEU A 110 -0.65 -15.72 -24.15
N LEU A 111 -1.04 -15.09 -25.26
CA LEU A 111 -1.58 -13.73 -25.23
C LEU A 111 -2.84 -13.66 -24.35
N LYS A 112 -3.79 -14.61 -24.49
CA LYS A 112 -4.99 -14.68 -23.65
C LYS A 112 -4.65 -14.82 -22.16
N ARG A 113 -3.70 -15.69 -21.82
CA ARG A 113 -3.27 -15.97 -20.43
C ARG A 113 -2.60 -14.73 -19.81
N TYR A 114 -1.60 -14.18 -20.49
CA TYR A 114 -0.88 -13.00 -20.02
C TYR A 114 -1.74 -11.73 -20.00
N THR A 115 -2.72 -11.58 -20.91
CA THR A 115 -3.68 -10.47 -20.89
C THR A 115 -4.49 -10.49 -19.60
N LYS A 116 -5.00 -11.66 -19.20
CA LYS A 116 -5.73 -11.84 -17.93
C LYS A 116 -4.86 -11.43 -16.74
N GLU A 117 -3.67 -11.99 -16.63
CA GLU A 117 -2.71 -11.70 -15.56
C GLU A 117 -2.37 -10.21 -15.49
N TYR A 118 -2.12 -9.57 -16.63
CA TYR A 118 -1.84 -8.14 -16.73
C TYR A 118 -3.04 -7.28 -16.33
N THR A 119 -4.27 -7.65 -16.70
CA THR A 119 -5.48 -6.93 -16.24
C THR A 119 -5.67 -7.07 -14.73
N GLU A 120 -5.53 -8.28 -14.16
CA GLU A 120 -5.69 -8.52 -12.72
C GLU A 120 -4.61 -7.78 -11.91
N TYR A 121 -3.36 -7.75 -12.39
CA TYR A 121 -2.26 -6.97 -11.80
C TYR A 121 -2.56 -5.46 -11.77
N ASN A 122 -3.03 -4.90 -12.89
CA ASN A 122 -3.32 -3.47 -13.00
C ASN A 122 -4.54 -3.05 -12.15
N GLU A 123 -5.56 -3.91 -12.03
CA GLU A 123 -6.71 -3.65 -11.16
C GLU A 123 -6.31 -3.65 -9.67
N GLU A 124 -5.44 -4.58 -9.24
CA GLU A 124 -4.95 -4.60 -7.86
C GLU A 124 -4.06 -3.38 -7.54
N LYS A 125 -3.12 -3.05 -8.45
CA LYS A 125 -2.25 -1.87 -8.29
C LYS A 125 -3.04 -0.56 -8.25
N LYS A 126 -4.14 -0.48 -9.01
CA LYS A 126 -5.08 0.64 -8.91
C LYS A 126 -5.80 0.67 -7.55
N ARG A 127 -6.27 -0.48 -7.05
CA ARG A 127 -6.96 -0.59 -5.75
C ARG A 127 -6.05 -0.19 -4.58
N GLU A 128 -4.79 -0.66 -4.58
CA GLU A 128 -3.75 -0.27 -3.63
C GLU A 128 -3.53 1.25 -3.62
N ALA A 129 -3.39 1.87 -4.79
CA ALA A 129 -3.16 3.31 -4.93
C ALA A 129 -4.36 4.13 -4.45
N GLU A 130 -5.59 3.70 -4.76
CA GLU A 130 -6.82 4.33 -4.26
C GLU A 130 -6.96 4.19 -2.74
N GLU A 131 -6.58 3.05 -2.15
CA GLU A 131 -6.61 2.88 -0.70
C GLU A 131 -5.57 3.73 0.02
N LEU A 132 -4.34 3.79 -0.51
CA LEU A 132 -3.31 4.68 0.01
C LEU A 132 -3.77 6.14 -0.04
N ALA A 133 -4.42 6.57 -1.13
CA ALA A 133 -4.98 7.91 -1.25
C ALA A 133 -6.09 8.20 -0.21
N ARG A 134 -7.00 7.24 0.02
CA ARG A 134 -8.03 7.35 1.08
C ARG A 134 -7.39 7.47 2.47
N ASN A 135 -6.42 6.61 2.78
CA ASN A 135 -5.75 6.59 4.08
C ASN A 135 -4.96 7.89 4.34
N VAL A 136 -4.28 8.44 3.32
CA VAL A 136 -3.60 9.74 3.42
C VAL A 136 -4.60 10.89 3.61
N ALA A 137 -5.74 10.89 2.92
CA ALA A 137 -6.77 11.91 3.09
C ALA A 137 -7.34 11.92 4.53
N ILE A 138 -7.65 10.74 5.09
CA ILE A 138 -8.12 10.59 6.48
C ILE A 138 -7.05 11.06 7.48
N GLN A 139 -5.77 10.74 7.25
CA GLN A 139 -4.68 11.22 8.12
C GLN A 139 -4.57 12.76 8.09
N GLN A 140 -4.69 13.39 6.92
CA GLN A 140 -4.67 14.85 6.80
C GLN A 140 -5.87 15.52 7.49
N GLU A 141 -7.06 14.90 7.45
CA GLU A 141 -8.24 15.42 8.15
C GLU A 141 -8.09 15.30 9.68
N LEU A 142 -7.64 14.14 10.17
CA LEU A 142 -7.33 13.93 11.58
C LEU A 142 -6.22 14.87 12.09
N GLU A 143 -5.23 15.21 11.26
CA GLU A 143 -4.20 16.19 11.61
C GLU A 143 -4.78 17.61 11.69
N LYS A 144 -5.58 18.04 10.71
CA LYS A 144 -6.24 19.36 10.71
C LYS A 144 -7.12 19.56 11.95
N GLU A 145 -7.93 18.56 12.31
CA GLU A 145 -8.80 18.66 13.48
C GLU A 145 -7.99 18.60 14.79
N ARG A 146 -6.89 17.82 14.86
CA ARG A 146 -5.95 17.89 15.99
C ARG A 146 -5.32 19.27 16.16
N GLN A 147 -4.90 19.91 15.07
CA GLN A 147 -4.35 21.27 15.09
C GLN A 147 -5.41 22.29 15.55
N ARG A 148 -6.65 22.17 15.07
CA ARG A 148 -7.79 23.01 15.48
C ARG A 148 -8.11 22.87 16.98
N VAL A 149 -8.23 21.63 17.48
CA VAL A 149 -8.49 21.36 18.90
C VAL A 149 -7.34 21.86 19.78
N ALA A 150 -6.09 21.73 19.32
CA ALA A 150 -4.93 22.28 20.03
C ALA A 150 -5.00 23.83 20.12
N GLN A 151 -5.34 24.52 19.03
CA GLN A 151 -5.51 25.98 19.02
C GLN A 151 -6.66 26.43 19.92
N GLN A 152 -7.81 25.75 19.87
CA GLN A 152 -8.95 26.06 20.75
C GLN A 152 -8.60 25.87 22.23
N LYS A 153 -7.90 24.78 22.57
CA LYS A 153 -7.44 24.53 23.95
C LYS A 153 -6.40 25.56 24.41
N GLN A 154 -5.51 26.01 23.52
CA GLN A 154 -4.57 27.07 23.84
C GLN A 154 -5.29 28.39 24.15
N GLN A 155 -6.27 28.79 23.31
CA GLN A 155 -7.07 30.00 23.52
C GLN A 155 -7.86 29.96 24.84
N GLN A 156 -8.38 28.79 25.23
CA GLN A 156 -9.04 28.58 26.52
C GLN A 156 -8.07 28.80 27.69
N LEU A 157 -6.88 28.18 27.65
CA LEU A 157 -5.84 28.34 28.69
C LEU A 157 -5.32 29.79 28.78
N GLU A 158 -5.25 30.51 27.67
CA GLU A 158 -4.89 31.94 27.63
C GLU A 158 -5.99 32.82 28.26
N GLN A 159 -7.27 32.52 28.01
CA GLN A 159 -8.41 33.20 28.66
C GLN A 159 -8.49 32.89 30.17
N GLU A 160 -8.27 31.63 30.58
CA GLU A 160 -8.22 31.22 31.99
C GLU A 160 -7.08 31.94 32.75
N GLN A 161 -5.88 32.04 32.15
CA GLN A 161 -4.77 32.80 32.72
C GLN A 161 -5.08 34.30 32.82
N PHE A 162 -5.73 34.87 31.81
CA PHE A 162 -6.12 36.28 31.82
C PHE A 162 -7.15 36.59 32.93
N HIS A 163 -8.21 35.80 33.05
CA HIS A 163 -9.21 35.99 34.11
C HIS A 163 -8.64 35.75 35.52
N ALA A 164 -7.75 34.76 35.70
CA ALA A 164 -7.05 34.56 36.97
C ALA A 164 -6.16 35.76 37.35
N PHE A 165 -5.60 36.47 36.36
CA PHE A 165 -4.84 37.71 36.56
C PHE A 165 -5.74 38.91 36.88
N GLU A 166 -6.88 39.06 36.20
CA GLU A 166 -7.90 40.08 36.52
C GLU A 166 -8.43 39.91 37.96
N GLU A 167 -8.75 38.67 38.36
CA GLU A 167 -9.21 38.37 39.72
C GLU A 167 -8.12 38.64 40.78
N MET A 168 -6.85 38.35 40.47
CA MET A 168 -5.71 38.67 41.33
C MET A 168 -5.56 40.18 41.56
N ILE A 169 -5.69 41.00 40.51
CA ILE A 169 -5.68 42.47 40.64
C ILE A 169 -6.85 42.93 41.50
N ARG A 170 -8.07 42.48 41.20
CA ARG A 170 -9.30 42.85 41.91
C ARG A 170 -9.24 42.53 43.41
N ASN A 171 -8.70 41.36 43.76
CA ASN A 171 -8.51 40.97 45.15
C ASN A 171 -7.44 41.84 45.84
N GLN A 172 -6.37 42.21 45.14
CA GLN A 172 -5.35 43.12 45.68
C GLN A 172 -5.86 44.56 45.84
N GLU A 173 -6.80 45.01 45.02
CA GLU A 173 -7.50 46.30 45.19
C GLU A 173 -8.43 46.30 46.41
N LEU A 174 -9.26 45.25 46.57
CA LEU A 174 -10.09 45.04 47.75
C LEU A 174 -9.27 44.96 49.04
N GLU A 175 -8.08 44.36 49.00
CA GLU A 175 -7.17 44.31 50.15
C GLU A 175 -6.57 45.69 50.48
N LYS A 176 -6.15 46.47 49.47
CA LYS A 176 -5.72 47.87 49.66
C LYS A 176 -6.84 48.73 50.25
N GLU A 177 -8.08 48.55 49.80
CA GLU A 177 -9.24 49.28 50.34
C GLU A 177 -9.52 48.88 51.80
N ARG A 178 -9.45 47.59 52.13
CA ARG A 178 -9.53 47.12 53.53
C ARG A 178 -8.45 47.74 54.41
N LEU A 179 -7.19 47.76 53.96
CA LEU A 179 -6.09 48.41 54.71
C LEU A 179 -6.33 49.92 54.86
N LYS A 180 -6.84 50.61 53.83
CA LYS A 180 -7.20 52.03 53.91
C LYS A 180 -8.27 52.26 54.97
N ILE A 181 -9.37 51.49 54.97
CA ILE A 181 -10.45 51.60 55.95
C ILE A 181 -9.90 51.37 57.37
N VAL A 182 -9.07 50.33 57.58
CA VAL A 182 -8.44 50.07 58.89
C VAL A 182 -7.52 51.21 59.34
N GLN A 183 -6.80 51.86 58.42
CA GLN A 183 -5.96 53.03 58.74
C GLN A 183 -6.80 54.29 59.03
N GLU A 184 -7.92 54.47 58.33
CA GLU A 184 -8.80 55.64 58.42
C GLU A 184 -9.64 55.60 59.70
N PHE A 185 -10.14 54.42 60.10
CA PHE A 185 -10.80 54.20 61.40
C PHE A 185 -9.84 53.89 62.56
N GLY A 186 -8.56 53.58 62.27
CA GLY A 186 -7.52 53.33 63.28
C GLY A 186 -7.05 54.58 64.03
N LYS A 187 -7.51 55.78 63.65
CA LYS A 187 -7.27 57.04 64.37
C LYS A 187 -8.46 57.44 65.24
N VAL A 188 -8.78 56.59 66.21
CA VAL A 188 -9.68 56.94 67.33
C VAL A 188 -8.91 56.78 68.64
N ASP A 189 -8.78 57.89 69.37
CA ASP A 189 -8.16 57.95 70.70
C ASP A 189 -9.04 57.16 71.70
N PRO A 190 -8.49 56.23 72.52
CA PRO A 190 -9.31 55.36 73.39
C PRO A 190 -9.91 56.11 74.60
N GLY A 191 -10.96 56.91 74.35
CA GLY A 191 -11.62 57.75 75.36
C GLY A 191 -13.15 57.74 75.31
N LEU A 192 -13.75 57.06 76.30
CA LEU A 192 -15.10 57.29 76.88
C LEU A 192 -16.37 57.11 76.02
N GLY A 193 -17.26 56.20 76.47
CA GLY A 193 -18.72 56.41 76.44
C GLY A 193 -19.57 55.48 75.55
N GLY A 194 -20.56 54.81 76.16
CA GLY A 194 -21.76 54.27 75.46
C GLY A 194 -22.91 55.31 75.43
N PRO A 195 -24.21 54.93 75.23
CA PRO A 195 -24.81 53.61 75.51
C PRO A 195 -25.97 53.12 74.58
N LEU A 196 -26.53 51.95 74.91
CA LEU A 196 -27.95 51.49 74.80
C LEU A 196 -28.77 51.62 73.50
N VAL A 197 -29.25 50.46 73.00
CA VAL A 197 -30.63 50.20 72.47
C VAL A 197 -30.97 48.69 72.65
N PRO A 198 -32.24 48.22 72.60
CA PRO A 198 -32.73 47.25 73.59
C PRO A 198 -33.29 45.91 73.07
N ASP A 199 -33.75 45.10 74.02
CA ASP A 199 -34.41 43.78 73.92
C ASP A 199 -35.80 43.81 73.23
N LEU A 200 -36.12 42.78 72.42
CA LEU A 200 -37.49 42.42 72.05
C LEU A 200 -37.64 40.98 71.46
N GLU A 201 -37.90 40.01 72.34
CA GLU A 201 -38.85 38.87 72.19
C GLU A 201 -38.81 37.87 70.99
N LYS A 202 -39.49 36.73 71.21
CA LYS A 202 -39.60 35.58 70.28
C LYS A 202 -40.96 34.90 70.44
N PRO A 203 -41.76 34.78 69.36
CA PRO A 203 -42.50 33.53 69.15
C PRO A 203 -42.56 33.06 67.68
N SER A 204 -43.00 31.81 67.51
CA SER A 204 -43.47 31.20 66.25
C SER A 204 -44.94 30.79 66.48
N PRO A 205 -45.83 30.83 65.46
CA PRO A 205 -46.10 29.59 64.70
C PRO A 205 -46.55 29.82 63.22
N ASP A 206 -47.16 28.80 62.63
CA ASP A 206 -47.62 28.61 61.23
C ASP A 206 -48.67 29.59 60.67
N VAL A 207 -48.84 29.59 59.32
CA VAL A 207 -50.12 29.43 58.59
C VAL A 207 -49.93 29.35 57.05
N PHE A 208 -50.72 28.52 56.35
CA PHE A 208 -50.80 28.43 54.87
C PHE A 208 -52.04 29.16 54.30
N PRO A 209 -52.01 29.66 53.05
CA PRO A 209 -52.84 29.07 51.96
C PRO A 209 -52.20 29.20 50.54
N ALA A 210 -52.67 28.58 49.44
CA ALA A 210 -53.55 27.43 49.19
C ALA A 210 -53.36 26.94 47.70
N VAL A 211 -53.89 25.76 47.34
CA VAL A 211 -53.89 25.15 45.98
C VAL A 211 -55.31 25.15 45.36
N PRO A 212 -55.53 24.96 44.03
CA PRO A 212 -55.53 23.62 43.36
C PRO A 212 -54.93 23.68 41.92
N ALA A 213 -54.94 22.68 41.02
CA ALA A 213 -55.58 21.36 40.89
C ALA A 213 -54.64 20.43 40.04
N THR A 214 -54.38 19.14 40.30
CA THR A 214 -55.20 17.89 40.28
C THR A 214 -55.03 17.04 38.99
N SER A 215 -54.40 15.86 39.10
CA SER A 215 -54.70 14.56 38.41
C SER A 215 -53.65 13.49 38.81
N THR A 216 -53.91 12.53 39.71
CA THR A 216 -54.50 11.17 39.47
C THR A 216 -53.54 10.23 38.67
N GLN A 217 -52.62 9.47 39.31
CA GLN A 217 -52.75 8.14 40.01
C GLN A 217 -52.72 6.89 39.10
N PRO A 218 -52.31 5.68 39.59
CA PRO A 218 -51.60 5.28 40.82
C PRO A 218 -50.11 4.93 40.49
N ALA A 219 -49.35 3.86 40.83
CA ALA A 219 -49.37 2.63 41.69
C ALA A 219 -47.91 2.04 41.70
N ASP A 220 -47.45 0.94 42.34
CA ASP A 220 -47.62 0.26 43.66
C ASP A 220 -46.65 -0.99 43.66
N CYS A 221 -46.14 -1.62 44.74
CA CYS A 221 -46.12 -1.35 46.20
C CYS A 221 -44.94 -2.08 46.94
N ASN A 222 -44.72 -1.74 48.22
CA ASN A 222 -44.18 -2.52 49.37
C ASN A 222 -42.99 -3.53 49.28
N THR A 223 -41.88 -3.14 49.94
CA THR A 223 -41.16 -3.90 51.01
C THR A 223 -40.50 -5.27 50.74
N ALA A 224 -39.14 -5.31 50.68
CA ALA A 224 -38.27 -6.12 51.59
C ALA A 224 -36.74 -6.08 51.27
N GLY A 225 -35.90 -5.94 52.30
CA GLY A 225 -34.70 -6.80 52.50
C GLY A 225 -33.31 -6.42 51.93
N ARG A 226 -32.33 -6.34 52.86
CA ARG A 226 -30.86 -6.52 52.70
C ARG A 226 -30.01 -5.41 52.02
N PRO A 227 -28.67 -5.40 52.22
CA PRO A 227 -27.85 -4.17 52.12
C PRO A 227 -26.97 -4.08 50.85
N ALA A 228 -26.30 -2.93 50.73
CA ALA A 228 -25.52 -2.50 49.57
C ALA A 228 -24.35 -3.44 49.18
N LYS A 229 -24.07 -3.48 47.86
CA LYS A 229 -22.79 -3.92 47.29
C LYS A 229 -21.90 -2.71 47.00
N PRO A 230 -20.57 -2.78 47.18
CA PRO A 230 -19.64 -1.77 46.66
C PRO A 230 -19.60 -1.82 45.12
N PRO A 231 -19.16 -0.74 44.45
CA PRO A 231 -19.08 -0.69 42.99
C PRO A 231 -18.06 -1.70 42.43
N VAL A 232 -18.35 -2.21 41.23
CA VAL A 232 -17.44 -3.10 40.49
C VAL A 232 -16.26 -2.28 39.96
N VAL A 233 -15.05 -2.65 40.37
CA VAL A 233 -13.80 -2.08 39.85
C VAL A 233 -13.32 -2.98 38.71
N ASP A 234 -13.41 -2.49 37.47
CA ASP A 234 -12.81 -3.14 36.31
C ASP A 234 -11.27 -3.18 36.46
N ARG A 235 -10.66 -4.27 36.00
CA ARG A 235 -9.22 -4.57 36.05
C ARG A 235 -8.65 -5.00 34.70
N SER A 236 -9.40 -4.80 33.60
CA SER A 236 -9.02 -5.16 32.23
C SER A 236 -7.65 -4.62 31.78
N LEU A 237 -7.21 -3.48 32.32
CA LEU A 237 -5.92 -2.84 31.99
C LEU A 237 -4.81 -3.20 32.99
N LYS A 238 -4.41 -4.48 33.04
CA LYS A 238 -3.20 -4.91 33.76
C LYS A 238 -2.25 -5.68 32.83
N PRO A 239 -1.06 -5.15 32.50
CA PRO A 239 -0.13 -5.82 31.60
C PRO A 239 0.42 -7.11 32.22
N GLY A 240 0.49 -8.17 31.41
CA GLY A 240 0.97 -9.49 31.83
C GLY A 240 2.48 -9.51 32.10
N ALA A 241 2.89 -10.18 33.17
CA ALA A 241 4.29 -10.44 33.46
C ALA A 241 4.81 -11.60 32.59
N LEU A 242 6.07 -11.53 32.17
CA LEU A 242 6.74 -12.59 31.42
C LEU A 242 6.96 -13.82 32.31
N SER A 243 6.58 -14.99 31.81
CA SER A 243 6.97 -16.28 32.37
C SER A 243 7.53 -17.14 31.24
N ASN A 244 8.82 -17.47 31.30
CA ASN A 244 9.43 -18.40 30.36
C ASN A 244 10.52 -19.22 31.07
N SER A 245 10.31 -20.54 31.12
CA SER A 245 11.24 -21.51 31.69
C SER A 245 10.88 -22.89 31.13
N GLU A 246 11.78 -23.80 30.77
CA GLU A 246 13.23 -23.80 30.53
C GLU A 246 13.55 -25.29 30.25
N SER A 247 14.08 -25.66 29.09
CA SER A 247 14.81 -26.94 28.84
C SER A 247 15.01 -27.20 27.33
N ILE A 248 16.05 -27.89 26.84
CA ILE A 248 17.39 -28.21 27.39
C ILE A 248 18.34 -28.47 26.18
N ARG A 249 19.61 -28.04 26.29
CA ARG A 249 20.92 -28.53 25.73
C ARG A 249 20.94 -29.50 24.52
N LEU A 250 21.94 -29.59 23.63
CA LEU A 250 23.40 -29.34 23.61
C LEU A 250 23.80 -28.86 22.17
N ASP A 251 25.04 -28.59 21.75
CA ASP A 251 26.31 -28.03 22.29
C ASP A 251 27.35 -28.13 21.14
N SER A 252 28.12 -27.07 20.83
CA SER A 252 29.39 -27.11 20.04
C SER A 252 30.05 -25.74 19.88
N HIS A 253 30.93 -25.41 20.82
CA HIS A 253 32.20 -24.66 20.71
C HIS A 253 32.47 -23.60 19.61
N VAL A 254 32.99 -22.47 20.09
CA VAL A 254 33.51 -21.24 19.43
C VAL A 254 35.01 -21.15 19.85
N PRO A 255 36.01 -20.71 19.04
CA PRO A 255 36.13 -19.28 18.68
C PRO A 255 36.87 -18.84 17.40
N GLY A 256 36.64 -17.59 17.01
CA GLY A 256 37.46 -16.76 16.11
C GLY A 256 36.99 -15.31 16.19
N ALA A 257 37.89 -14.35 16.40
CA ALA A 257 37.54 -12.96 16.74
C ALA A 257 38.47 -11.91 16.09
N ALA A 258 38.15 -10.63 16.31
CA ALA A 258 38.86 -9.42 15.85
C ALA A 258 38.51 -8.98 14.39
N PRO A 259 38.78 -7.71 13.99
CA PRO A 259 37.74 -6.70 14.19
C PRO A 259 37.47 -5.78 12.98
N GLY A 260 36.38 -5.02 13.09
CA GLY A 260 35.79 -4.23 12.01
C GLY A 260 36.58 -3.06 11.43
N LEU A 261 36.10 -2.63 10.26
CA LEU A 261 36.33 -1.32 9.67
C LEU A 261 34.99 -0.60 9.55
N ALA A 262 34.93 0.63 10.05
CA ALA A 262 33.78 1.51 9.88
C ALA A 262 33.93 2.34 8.60
N TYR A 263 32.84 2.53 7.86
CA TYR A 263 32.74 3.53 6.79
C TYR A 263 31.74 4.64 7.18
N PRO A 264 32.00 5.91 6.82
CA PRO A 264 31.34 7.04 7.44
C PRO A 264 29.95 7.34 6.87
N LYS A 265 29.05 7.84 7.72
CA LYS A 265 27.77 8.42 7.31
C LYS A 265 28.00 9.75 6.62
N SER A 266 27.74 9.83 5.32
CA SER A 266 27.74 11.12 4.60
C SER A 266 26.63 12.01 5.14
N SER A 267 27.00 13.18 5.66
CA SER A 267 26.07 14.18 6.15
C SER A 267 25.86 15.23 5.06
N TYR A 268 24.64 15.37 4.54
CA TYR A 268 24.26 16.50 3.70
C TYR A 268 23.19 17.36 4.36
N ASN A 269 23.40 18.68 4.29
CA ASN A 269 22.74 19.62 5.18
C ASN A 269 21.35 20.02 4.69
N ARG A 270 20.41 20.10 5.64
CA ARG A 270 19.12 20.77 5.47
C ARG A 270 19.38 22.25 5.15
N ARG A 271 18.96 22.74 3.99
CA ARG A 271 18.82 24.18 3.71
C ARG A 271 17.41 24.49 3.24
N THR A 272 16.96 25.69 3.58
CA THR A 272 15.62 26.23 3.35
C THR A 272 15.47 26.79 1.94
N ALA A 273 14.24 26.75 1.42
CA ALA A 273 13.85 27.54 0.26
C ALA A 273 13.79 29.04 0.59
N PRO A 274 13.78 29.89 -0.45
CA PRO A 274 12.90 31.06 -0.48
C PRO A 274 11.84 30.91 -1.57
N CYS A 275 10.70 31.59 -1.40
CA CYS A 275 9.57 31.53 -2.32
C CYS A 275 9.79 32.42 -3.56
N GLY A 276 9.30 31.96 -4.72
CA GLY A 276 9.14 32.74 -5.95
C GLY A 276 8.08 32.07 -6.80
N GLY A 277 6.97 32.76 -7.10
CA GLY A 277 5.78 32.14 -7.66
C GLY A 277 5.63 32.31 -9.17
N ALA A 278 5.18 31.25 -9.83
CA ALA A 278 4.48 31.31 -11.11
C ALA A 278 3.37 30.24 -11.09
N TRP A 279 2.14 30.65 -11.39
CA TRP A 279 1.03 29.73 -11.66
C TRP A 279 0.99 29.55 -13.18
N GLU A 280 1.51 28.43 -13.67
CA GLU A 280 1.55 28.14 -15.10
C GLU A 280 0.77 26.85 -15.41
N ALA A 281 0.09 26.84 -16.55
CA ALA A 281 -1.03 25.94 -16.78
C ALA A 281 -0.63 24.49 -17.08
N LEU A 282 -1.57 23.57 -16.79
CA LEU A 282 -1.46 22.15 -17.16
C LEU A 282 -1.27 21.99 -18.68
N PRO A 283 -0.22 21.29 -19.17
CA PRO A 283 -0.30 20.64 -20.46
C PRO A 283 -1.29 19.47 -20.35
N ALA A 284 -2.37 19.51 -21.14
CA ALA A 284 -3.37 18.46 -21.15
C ALA A 284 -2.79 17.12 -21.65
N VAL A 285 -3.26 16.00 -21.11
CA VAL A 285 -2.95 14.67 -21.63
C VAL A 285 -3.52 14.56 -23.05
N PRO A 286 -2.70 14.28 -24.08
CA PRO A 286 -3.20 14.13 -25.44
C PRO A 286 -4.09 12.88 -25.54
N PRO A 287 -5.18 12.92 -26.34
CA PRO A 287 -6.00 11.73 -26.57
C PRO A 287 -5.20 10.65 -27.31
N VAL A 288 -5.59 9.39 -27.12
CA VAL A 288 -4.93 8.21 -27.70
C VAL A 288 -4.78 8.35 -29.21
N SER A 289 -3.58 8.68 -29.66
CA SER A 289 -3.22 8.68 -31.08
C SER A 289 -3.17 7.24 -31.56
N GLN A 290 -3.78 7.00 -32.72
CA GLN A 290 -3.81 5.68 -33.34
C GLN A 290 -2.39 5.13 -33.49
N CYS A 291 -2.13 3.95 -32.93
CA CYS A 291 -0.89 3.22 -33.18
C CYS A 291 -0.83 2.89 -34.68
N GLN A 292 -0.02 3.65 -35.41
CA GLN A 292 0.36 3.33 -36.78
C GLN A 292 0.97 1.92 -36.80
N HIS A 293 0.75 1.18 -37.88
CA HIS A 293 1.09 -0.24 -37.95
C HIS A 293 2.57 -0.49 -37.60
N CYS A 294 2.82 -1.06 -36.43
CA CYS A 294 4.03 -1.83 -36.21
C CYS A 294 3.96 -3.05 -37.13
N PRO A 295 4.97 -3.33 -37.98
CA PRO A 295 5.07 -4.60 -38.74
C PRO A 295 5.43 -5.75 -37.77
N GLY A 296 4.47 -6.06 -36.90
CA GLY A 296 4.65 -6.83 -35.68
C GLY A 296 4.45 -8.31 -35.92
N SER A 297 5.54 -9.02 -36.26
CA SER A 297 5.59 -10.48 -36.44
C SER A 297 4.81 -11.02 -37.64
N ARG A 298 3.59 -10.56 -37.95
CA ARG A 298 2.73 -11.15 -38.99
C ARG A 298 3.37 -11.15 -40.39
N ASP A 299 4.13 -10.10 -40.71
CA ASP A 299 4.84 -9.98 -41.98
C ASP A 299 6.01 -10.97 -42.10
N MET A 300 6.62 -11.39 -40.99
CA MET A 300 7.68 -12.40 -40.99
C MET A 300 7.18 -13.77 -41.44
N TRP A 301 5.96 -14.14 -41.06
CA TRP A 301 5.31 -15.39 -41.46
C TRP A 301 4.77 -15.33 -42.90
N ASN A 302 4.27 -14.16 -43.34
CA ASN A 302 3.70 -13.97 -44.67
C ASN A 302 4.76 -13.75 -45.78
N SER A 303 5.83 -12.98 -45.52
CA SER A 303 6.88 -12.73 -46.51
C SER A 303 7.63 -14.00 -46.92
N LEU A 304 7.61 -15.03 -46.06
CA LEU A 304 8.26 -16.31 -46.32
C LEU A 304 7.60 -17.12 -47.45
N TRP A 305 6.29 -16.97 -47.67
CA TRP A 305 5.56 -17.73 -48.71
C TRP A 305 5.49 -17.04 -50.07
N LYS A 306 6.43 -16.13 -50.38
CA LYS A 306 6.42 -15.36 -51.64
C LYS A 306 7.66 -15.52 -52.51
N THR A 307 8.45 -16.59 -52.31
CA THR A 307 9.75 -16.81 -52.98
C THR A 307 10.03 -18.23 -53.48
N ASP A 308 9.17 -19.22 -53.23
CA ASP A 308 9.31 -20.62 -53.69
C ASP A 308 8.11 -21.02 -54.60
N GLU A 309 7.84 -20.27 -55.68
CA GLU A 309 6.85 -20.63 -56.73
C GLU A 309 7.34 -20.30 -58.16
N GLU A 310 8.67 -20.35 -58.36
CA GLU A 310 9.37 -20.45 -59.67
C GLU A 310 10.44 -21.55 -59.61
#